data_AF-A0A2V8JFA1-F1
#
_entry.id   AF-A0A2V8JFA1-F1
#
_cell.length_a   1.000
_cell.length_b   1.000
_cell.length_c   1.000
_cell.angle_alpha   90.00
_cell.angle_beta   90.00
_cell.angle_gamma   90.00
#
_symmetry.space_group_name_H-M   'P 1'
#
loop_
_entity.id
_entity.type
_entity.pdbx_description
1 polymer ?
#
loop_
_entity_poly.entity_id
_entity_poly.type
_entity_poly.pdbx_seq_one_letter_code
_entity_poly.pdbx_strand_id
1 'polypeptide(L)'
;MYALLLIVSVALGGLQAQGSFEYDVVRSRSMQKDESGQLRINEAGIQYHSTNGKTSITLPFIDVHEMDVADPSAIRIETYEMLTRKLSGRRNYVFRLQSARSPTENDRLTQFLSERLRRPLLASQTITAKPEFEIPAYHRHVLNGCNGTLQITPEGIRFLSVKEDHSRTWKYSEIRTI
;
A
#
# COMPACT_ATOMS: atom_id res chain seq x y z
N MET A 1 -16.51 -48.64 29.53
CA MET A 1 -16.76 -47.25 29.10
C MET A 1 -15.49 -46.72 28.45
N TYR A 2 -15.39 -46.76 27.13
CA TYR A 2 -14.26 -46.19 26.40
C TYR A 2 -14.50 -44.69 26.20
N ALA A 3 -13.65 -43.85 26.79
CA ALA A 3 -13.69 -42.40 26.64
C ALA A 3 -13.01 -42.01 25.32
N LEU A 4 -13.77 -41.36 24.45
CA LEU A 4 -13.36 -40.82 23.15
C LEU A 4 -12.43 -39.61 23.39
N LEU A 5 -11.17 -39.69 22.99
CA LEU A 5 -10.24 -38.57 22.97
C LEU A 5 -10.55 -37.69 21.75
N LEU A 6 -11.22 -36.57 21.98
CA LEU A 6 -11.40 -35.49 21.00
C LEU A 6 -10.05 -34.81 20.76
N ILE A 7 -9.51 -35.00 19.56
CA ILE A 7 -8.39 -34.20 19.06
C ILE A 7 -8.95 -32.83 18.68
N VAL A 8 -8.74 -31.85 19.55
CA VAL A 8 -8.98 -30.44 19.22
C VAL A 8 -7.81 -29.98 18.35
N SER A 9 -8.04 -29.87 17.05
CA SER A 9 -7.14 -29.17 16.13
C SER A 9 -7.17 -27.68 16.46
N VAL A 10 -6.24 -27.23 17.30
CA VAL A 10 -6.01 -25.80 17.50
C VAL A 10 -5.38 -25.27 16.21
N ALA A 11 -6.15 -24.51 15.44
CA ALA A 11 -5.62 -23.68 14.39
C ALA A 11 -4.60 -22.72 15.03
N LEU A 12 -3.32 -22.91 14.71
CA LEU A 12 -2.26 -21.95 15.00
C LEU A 12 -2.58 -20.68 14.22
N GLY A 13 -3.34 -19.79 14.86
CA GLY A 13 -3.37 -18.38 14.51
C GLY A 13 -1.93 -17.89 14.61
N GLY A 14 -1.32 -17.63 13.46
CA GLY A 14 0.04 -17.13 13.37
C GLY A 14 0.19 -15.91 14.26
N LEU A 15 1.10 -16.00 15.23
CA LEU A 15 1.69 -14.84 15.88
C LEU A 15 2.34 -14.00 14.78
N GLN A 16 1.60 -13.03 14.23
CA GLN A 16 2.18 -12.01 13.38
C GLN A 16 3.19 -11.27 14.26
N ALA A 17 4.47 -11.50 13.99
CA ALA A 17 5.55 -10.67 14.51
C ALA A 17 5.16 -9.21 14.26
N GLN A 18 5.20 -8.39 15.30
CA GLN A 18 4.90 -6.97 15.23
C GLN A 18 5.76 -6.35 14.12
N GLY A 19 5.17 -6.07 12.95
CA GLY A 19 5.88 -5.54 11.78
C GLY A 19 6.07 -6.48 10.57
N SER A 20 5.39 -7.63 10.49
CA SER A 20 5.30 -8.43 9.25
C SER A 20 3.88 -8.41 8.70
N PHE A 21 3.72 -7.95 7.46
CA PHE A 21 2.46 -7.90 6.71
C PHE A 21 2.53 -8.88 5.55
N GLU A 22 1.52 -9.73 5.40
CA GLU A 22 1.46 -10.75 4.37
C GLU A 22 0.13 -10.69 3.64
N TYR A 23 0.20 -10.71 2.31
CA TYR A 23 -0.94 -10.51 1.44
C TYR A 23 -0.95 -11.51 0.29
N ASP A 24 -2.09 -12.15 0.07
CA ASP A 24 -2.36 -12.81 -1.20
C ASP A 24 -2.72 -11.75 -2.23
N VAL A 25 -1.91 -11.66 -3.28
CA VAL A 25 -2.00 -10.60 -4.28
C VAL A 25 -1.97 -11.14 -5.70
N VAL A 26 -2.49 -10.33 -6.60
CA VAL A 26 -2.33 -10.47 -8.03
C VAL A 26 -1.48 -9.30 -8.50
N ARG A 27 -0.26 -9.58 -8.94
CA ARG A 27 0.64 -8.60 -9.54
C ARG A 27 0.14 -8.29 -10.94
N SER A 28 -0.22 -7.04 -11.18
CA SER A 28 -0.62 -6.59 -12.51
C SER A 28 0.60 -6.26 -13.37
N ARG A 29 0.59 -6.74 -14.63
CA ARG A 29 1.68 -6.52 -15.57
C ARG A 29 1.16 -5.81 -16.81
N SER A 30 1.72 -4.64 -17.12
CA SER A 30 1.37 -3.91 -18.33
C SER A 30 1.67 -4.77 -19.57
N MET A 31 0.62 -5.05 -20.36
CA MET A 31 0.63 -5.88 -21.57
C MET A 31 0.94 -7.37 -21.39
N GLN A 32 0.88 -7.92 -20.17
CA GLN A 32 1.04 -9.36 -19.92
C GLN A 32 -0.08 -9.87 -19.01
N LYS A 33 -0.26 -11.20 -18.94
CA LYS A 33 -1.20 -11.79 -17.98
C LYS A 33 -0.78 -11.42 -16.55
N ASP A 34 -1.76 -11.07 -15.74
CA ASP A 34 -1.58 -10.85 -14.31
C ASP A 34 -1.05 -12.13 -13.62
N GLU A 35 -0.33 -11.96 -12.51
CA GLU A 35 0.41 -13.04 -11.85
C GLU A 35 0.04 -13.12 -10.36
N SER A 36 -0.60 -14.22 -9.94
CA SER A 36 -0.90 -14.47 -8.53
C SER A 36 0.35 -14.82 -7.74
N GLY A 37 0.40 -14.36 -6.50
CA GLY A 37 1.50 -14.63 -5.58
C GLY A 37 1.24 -14.08 -4.19
N GLN A 38 2.25 -14.21 -3.34
CA GLN A 38 2.24 -13.68 -1.99
C GLN A 38 3.18 -12.48 -1.91
N LEU A 39 2.70 -11.38 -1.34
CA LEU A 39 3.48 -10.20 -1.01
C LEU A 39 3.72 -10.16 0.50
N ARG A 40 4.97 -10.02 0.90
CA ARG A 40 5.41 -9.87 2.28
C ARG A 40 6.13 -8.54 2.45
N ILE A 41 5.76 -7.79 3.48
CA ILE A 41 6.40 -6.53 3.86
C ILE A 41 6.83 -6.68 5.31
N ASN A 42 8.12 -6.56 5.58
CA ASN A 42 8.67 -6.65 6.92
C ASN A 42 9.93 -5.79 7.05
N GLU A 43 10.67 -5.94 8.14
CA GLU A 43 11.88 -5.16 8.41
C GLU A 43 12.98 -5.31 7.35
N ALA A 44 13.06 -6.47 6.70
CA ALA A 44 14.04 -6.72 5.64
C ALA A 44 13.67 -6.01 4.31
N GLY A 45 12.43 -5.55 4.16
CA GLY A 45 11.93 -4.88 2.97
C GLY A 45 10.64 -5.48 2.43
N ILE A 46 10.49 -5.38 1.11
CA ILE A 46 9.30 -5.83 0.38
C ILE A 46 9.69 -7.03 -0.49
N GLN A 47 8.97 -8.12 -0.35
CA GLN A 47 9.24 -9.39 -1.01
C GLN A 47 7.98 -9.91 -1.68
N TYR A 48 8.06 -10.32 -2.93
CA TYR A 48 6.97 -10.95 -3.65
C TYR A 48 7.40 -12.30 -4.22
N HIS A 49 6.56 -13.30 -4.07
CA HIS A 49 6.76 -14.64 -4.61
C HIS A 49 5.53 -15.07 -5.41
N SER A 50 5.72 -15.34 -6.70
CA SER A 50 4.65 -15.87 -7.54
C SER A 50 4.26 -17.29 -7.12
N THR A 51 2.97 -17.63 -7.17
CA THR A 51 2.48 -18.98 -6.86
C THR A 51 3.05 -20.04 -7.80
N ASN A 52 3.41 -19.66 -9.03
CA ASN A 52 4.02 -20.55 -10.03
C ASN A 52 5.54 -20.76 -9.84
N GLY A 53 6.16 -20.12 -8.84
CA GLY A 53 7.59 -20.19 -8.53
C GLY A 53 8.54 -19.53 -9.54
N LYS A 54 8.04 -18.90 -10.61
CA LYS A 54 8.87 -18.34 -11.70
C LYS A 54 9.42 -16.96 -11.38
N THR A 55 8.74 -16.22 -10.51
CA THR A 55 9.07 -14.83 -10.20
C THR A 55 9.24 -14.65 -8.70
N SER A 56 10.42 -14.20 -8.29
CA SER A 56 10.65 -13.62 -6.97
C SER A 56 11.16 -12.20 -7.15
N ILE A 57 10.61 -11.27 -6.37
CA ILE A 57 11.03 -9.86 -6.34
C ILE A 57 11.39 -9.54 -4.90
N THR A 58 12.57 -8.98 -4.69
CA THR A 58 13.00 -8.43 -3.40
C THR A 58 13.39 -6.98 -3.61
N LEU A 59 12.79 -6.09 -2.82
CA LEU A 59 12.99 -4.65 -2.88
C LEU A 59 13.35 -4.15 -1.48
N PRO A 60 14.57 -3.66 -1.24
CA PRO A 60 14.89 -2.94 -0.03
C PRO A 60 14.21 -1.57 -0.03
N PHE A 61 13.90 -1.02 1.15
CA PHE A 61 13.22 0.28 1.27
C PHE A 61 13.99 1.45 0.62
N ILE A 62 15.32 1.32 0.48
CA ILE A 62 16.14 2.36 -0.14
C ILE A 62 15.92 2.48 -1.65
N ASP A 63 15.46 1.42 -2.30
CA ASP A 63 15.19 1.40 -3.75
C ASP A 63 13.78 1.89 -4.07
N VAL A 64 12.92 2.04 -3.06
CA VAL A 64 11.56 2.54 -3.18
C VAL A 64 11.61 4.07 -3.30
N HIS A 65 11.17 4.57 -4.45
CA HIS A 65 11.01 6.00 -4.69
C HIS A 65 9.70 6.51 -4.08
N GLU A 66 8.60 5.79 -4.32
CA GLU A 66 7.27 6.13 -3.80
C GLU A 66 6.48 4.84 -3.54
N MET A 67 5.64 4.88 -2.51
CA MET A 67 4.71 3.79 -2.21
C MET A 67 3.31 4.37 -1.98
N ASP A 68 2.32 3.79 -2.65
CA ASP A 68 0.90 4.13 -2.51
C ASP A 68 0.14 2.94 -1.91
N VAL A 69 -0.39 3.18 -0.72
CA VAL A 69 -1.23 2.28 0.06
C VAL A 69 -2.60 2.89 0.36
N ALA A 70 -2.97 3.97 -0.35
CA ALA A 70 -4.23 4.66 -0.11
C ALA A 70 -5.46 3.83 -0.52
N ASP A 71 -5.31 3.01 -1.56
CA ASP A 71 -6.33 2.06 -2.00
C ASP A 71 -6.27 0.81 -1.11
N PRO A 72 -7.30 0.47 -0.31
CA PRO A 72 -7.27 -0.70 0.56
C PRO A 72 -7.07 -2.03 -0.18
N SER A 73 -7.39 -2.06 -1.47
CA SER A 73 -7.31 -3.24 -2.33
C SER A 73 -6.06 -3.26 -3.20
N ALA A 74 -5.17 -2.27 -3.13
CA ALA A 74 -3.98 -2.23 -3.94
C ALA A 74 -2.76 -1.61 -3.24
N ILE A 75 -1.59 -2.17 -3.53
CA ILE A 75 -0.30 -1.60 -3.16
C ILE A 75 0.44 -1.27 -4.45
N ARG A 76 0.81 -0.01 -4.62
CA ARG A 76 1.61 0.46 -5.76
C ARG A 76 2.97 0.90 -5.27
N ILE A 77 4.02 0.46 -5.95
CA ILE A 77 5.40 0.76 -5.61
C ILE A 77 6.10 1.26 -6.86
N GLU A 78 6.70 2.44 -6.77
CA GLU A 78 7.57 3.01 -7.79
C GLU A 78 9.00 2.98 -7.28
N THR A 79 9.94 2.47 -8.09
CA THR A 79 11.37 2.40 -7.71
C THR A 79 12.21 3.43 -8.45
N TYR A 80 13.43 3.67 -8.00
CA TYR A 80 14.39 4.55 -8.69
C TYR A 80 14.89 4.00 -10.03
N GLU A 81 14.76 2.69 -10.26
CA GLU A 81 15.31 2.02 -11.44
C GLU A 81 14.62 2.51 -12.72
N MET A 82 15.35 3.26 -13.56
CA MET A 82 14.91 3.60 -14.91
C MET A 82 15.11 2.41 -15.84
N LEU A 83 14.06 1.97 -16.52
CA LEU A 83 14.15 0.90 -17.51
C LEU A 83 14.77 1.45 -18.80
N THR A 84 16.06 1.19 -19.02
CA THR A 84 16.85 1.70 -20.17
C THR A 84 16.33 1.28 -21.55
N ARG A 85 15.39 0.33 -21.65
CA ARG A 85 14.84 -0.18 -22.92
C ARG A 85 13.32 0.03 -23.10
N LYS A 86 12.63 0.81 -22.26
CA LYS A 86 11.23 1.19 -22.48
C LYS A 86 11.06 2.70 -22.63
N LEU A 87 10.19 3.11 -23.56
CA LEU A 87 9.87 4.50 -23.90
C LEU A 87 9.21 5.32 -22.77
N SER A 88 9.03 4.76 -21.57
CA SER A 88 8.57 5.51 -20.40
C SER A 88 8.94 4.80 -19.09
N GLY A 89 9.63 5.53 -18.22
CA GLY A 89 9.38 5.47 -16.78
C GLY A 89 10.29 4.59 -15.92
N ARG A 90 10.27 4.98 -14.64
CA ARG A 90 10.70 4.21 -13.47
C ARG A 90 9.94 2.89 -13.38
N ARG A 91 10.52 1.90 -12.69
CA ARG A 91 9.91 0.57 -12.57
C ARG A 91 8.77 0.60 -11.55
N ASN A 92 7.55 0.38 -12.05
CA ASN A 92 6.33 0.40 -11.25
C ASN A 92 5.81 -1.03 -11.04
N TYR A 93 5.46 -1.34 -9.80
CA TYR A 93 4.79 -2.56 -9.39
C TYR A 93 3.40 -2.25 -8.86
N VAL A 94 2.40 -2.98 -9.34
CA VAL A 94 1.02 -2.87 -8.87
C VAL A 94 0.59 -4.24 -8.38
N PHE A 95 0.30 -4.35 -7.09
CA PHE A 95 -0.19 -5.56 -6.46
C PHE A 95 -1.64 -5.31 -6.04
N ARG A 96 -2.58 -6.05 -6.63
CA ARG A 96 -3.98 -6.05 -6.22
C ARG A 96 -4.19 -7.12 -5.17
N LEU A 97 -4.69 -6.76 -4.00
CA LEU A 97 -4.96 -7.70 -2.92
C LEU A 97 -6.23 -8.48 -3.24
N GLN A 98 -6.24 -9.77 -2.89
CA GLN A 98 -7.45 -10.61 -3.04
C GLN A 98 -8.51 -10.28 -2.00
N SER A 99 -8.10 -9.77 -0.83
CA SER A 99 -8.96 -9.25 0.22
C SER A 99 -8.51 -7.84 0.58
N ALA A 100 -9.44 -6.89 0.55
CA ALA A 100 -9.16 -5.50 0.90
C ALA A 100 -8.70 -5.41 2.36
N ARG A 101 -7.72 -4.53 2.63
CA ARG A 101 -7.25 -4.24 3.98
C ARG A 101 -8.33 -3.59 4.82
N SER A 102 -8.40 -3.95 6.09
CA SER A 102 -9.21 -3.19 7.06
C SER A 102 -8.58 -1.80 7.33
N PRO A 103 -9.36 -0.79 7.73
CA PRO A 103 -8.82 0.54 8.04
C PRO A 103 -7.71 0.50 9.10
N THR A 104 -7.90 -0.28 10.16
CA THR A 104 -6.92 -0.42 11.26
C THR A 104 -5.61 -1.06 10.79
N GLU A 105 -5.69 -2.01 9.86
CA GLU A 105 -4.51 -2.62 9.25
C GLU A 105 -3.79 -1.63 8.31
N ASN A 106 -4.55 -0.84 7.54
CA ASN A 106 -4.00 0.19 6.68
C ASN A 106 -3.23 1.25 7.48
N ASP A 107 -3.76 1.67 8.62
CA ASP A 107 -3.09 2.61 9.53
C ASP A 107 -1.79 2.02 10.10
N ARG A 108 -1.80 0.74 10.53
CA ARG A 108 -0.59 0.04 11.02
C ARG A 108 0.49 -0.09 9.94
N LEU A 109 0.11 -0.47 8.73
CA LEU A 109 1.04 -0.56 7.60
C LEU A 109 1.60 0.81 7.27
N THR A 110 0.75 1.84 7.25
CA THR A 110 1.16 3.21 6.96
C THR A 110 2.17 3.70 7.99
N GLN A 111 1.91 3.49 9.27
CA GLN A 111 2.85 3.83 10.34
C GLN A 111 4.18 3.07 10.21
N PHE A 112 4.11 1.76 9.95
CA PHE A 112 5.32 0.94 9.75
C PHE A 112 6.17 1.45 8.59
N LEU A 113 5.52 1.86 7.49
CA LEU A 113 6.18 2.37 6.29
C LEU A 113 6.70 3.79 6.46
N SER A 114 6.01 4.68 7.19
CA SER A 114 6.44 6.08 7.38
C SER A 114 7.73 6.18 8.19
N GLU A 115 7.97 5.22 9.10
CA GLU A 115 9.22 5.10 9.85
C GLU A 115 10.40 4.61 9.00
N ARG A 116 10.14 3.88 7.90
CA ARG A 116 11.16 3.14 7.13
C ARG A 116 11.42 3.73 5.75
N LEU A 117 10.42 4.35 5.14
CA LEU A 117 10.55 5.02 3.85
C LEU A 117 11.14 6.42 4.04
N ARG A 118 12.16 6.75 3.26
CA ARG A 118 12.77 8.09 3.25
C ARG A 118 11.97 9.13 2.45
N ARG A 119 10.89 8.70 1.78
CA ARG A 119 10.22 9.39 0.66
C ARG A 119 8.70 9.35 0.84
N PRO A 120 7.93 10.18 0.12
CA PRO A 120 6.51 10.35 0.41
C PRO A 120 5.75 9.03 0.27
N LEU A 121 5.02 8.70 1.33
CA LEU A 121 4.08 7.59 1.40
C LEU A 121 2.69 8.16 1.12
N LEU A 122 2.04 7.66 0.07
CA LEU A 122 0.67 8.02 -0.22
C LEU A 122 -0.25 7.06 0.55
N ALA A 123 -0.93 7.58 1.57
CA ALA A 123 -1.83 6.79 2.40
C ALA A 123 -3.24 7.37 2.41
N SER A 124 -4.21 6.55 2.75
CA SER A 124 -5.57 6.97 3.11
C SER A 124 -5.74 6.62 4.58
N GLN A 125 -5.39 7.60 5.44
CA GLN A 125 -5.49 7.49 6.89
C GLN A 125 -6.73 8.24 7.37
N THR A 126 -7.36 7.72 8.43
CA THR A 126 -8.48 8.39 9.08
C THR A 126 -7.96 9.56 9.92
N ILE A 127 -7.99 10.78 9.37
CA ILE A 127 -7.82 12.00 10.15
C ILE A 127 -9.17 12.37 10.76
N THR A 128 -9.29 12.36 12.08
CA THR A 128 -10.55 12.72 12.76
C THR A 128 -10.66 14.24 12.98
N ALA A 129 -9.55 14.97 12.86
CA ALA A 129 -9.52 16.42 13.02
C ALA A 129 -10.43 17.15 12.01
N LYS A 130 -11.14 18.17 12.50
CA LYS A 130 -11.95 19.06 11.67
C LYS A 130 -11.03 19.90 10.75
N PRO A 131 -11.38 20.06 9.46
CA PRO A 131 -10.61 20.91 8.57
C PRO A 131 -10.73 22.38 8.93
N GLU A 132 -9.61 23.10 8.86
CA GLU A 132 -9.55 24.57 8.97
C GLU A 132 -9.88 25.22 7.62
N PHE A 133 -9.47 24.56 6.53
CA PHE A 133 -9.78 24.99 5.17
C PHE A 133 -10.29 23.83 4.32
N GLU A 134 -11.25 24.14 3.45
CA GLU A 134 -11.78 23.23 2.45
C GLU A 134 -11.73 23.90 1.08
N ILE A 135 -11.04 23.27 0.14
CA ILE A 135 -10.79 23.82 -1.19
C ILE A 135 -11.21 22.78 -2.23
N PRO A 136 -12.19 23.08 -3.11
CA PRO A 136 -12.52 22.19 -4.22
C PRO A 136 -11.28 21.99 -5.11
N ALA A 137 -10.94 20.74 -5.41
CA ALA A 137 -9.74 20.39 -6.15
C ALA A 137 -10.01 19.28 -7.17
N TYR A 138 -9.21 19.26 -8.24
CA TYR A 138 -9.25 18.22 -9.26
C TYR A 138 -7.92 17.47 -9.29
N HIS A 139 -7.93 16.19 -8.94
CA HIS A 139 -6.76 15.33 -9.01
C HIS A 139 -6.63 14.76 -10.42
N ARG A 140 -5.55 15.13 -11.11
CA ARG A 140 -5.25 14.69 -12.48
C ARG A 140 -4.52 13.33 -12.46
N HIS A 141 -5.02 12.39 -13.25
CA HIS A 141 -4.33 11.18 -13.68
C HIS A 141 -3.74 11.37 -15.08
N VAL A 142 -3.02 10.35 -15.56
CA VAL A 142 -2.35 10.37 -16.87
C VAL A 142 -3.33 10.58 -18.03
N LEU A 143 -4.53 9.99 -17.96
CA LEU A 143 -5.54 10.07 -19.03
C LEU A 143 -6.87 10.71 -18.61
N ASN A 144 -7.12 10.88 -17.31
CA ASN A 144 -8.36 11.41 -16.76
C ASN A 144 -8.08 12.08 -15.39
N GLY A 145 -9.08 12.24 -14.53
CA GLY A 145 -8.91 12.78 -13.19
C GLY A 145 -10.20 12.63 -12.38
N CYS A 146 -10.14 12.99 -11.10
CA CYS A 146 -11.29 12.98 -10.21
C CYS A 146 -11.45 14.31 -9.49
N ASN A 147 -12.71 14.73 -9.32
CA ASN A 147 -13.05 15.83 -8.43
C ASN A 147 -12.95 15.38 -6.98
N GLY A 148 -12.65 16.32 -6.11
CA GLY A 148 -12.63 16.13 -4.67
C GLY A 148 -12.48 17.44 -3.92
N THR A 149 -12.26 17.32 -2.62
CA THR A 149 -12.03 18.44 -1.72
C THR A 149 -10.68 18.26 -1.05
N LEU A 150 -9.81 19.25 -1.21
CA LEU A 150 -8.59 19.36 -0.43
C LEU A 150 -8.94 19.99 0.92
N GLN A 151 -8.68 19.25 1.99
CA GLN A 151 -8.90 19.66 3.35
C GLN A 151 -7.56 19.85 4.05
N ILE A 152 -7.36 21.02 4.61
CA ILE A 152 -6.19 21.35 5.44
C ILE A 152 -6.63 21.25 6.89
N THR A 153 -6.00 20.36 7.64
CA THR A 153 -6.24 20.15 9.07
C THR A 153 -4.98 20.54 9.87
N PRO A 154 -5.07 20.67 11.21
CA PRO A 154 -3.89 20.88 12.04
C PRO A 154 -2.85 19.75 11.95
N GLU A 155 -3.28 18.54 11.59
CA GLU A 155 -2.44 17.34 11.54
C GLU A 155 -1.79 17.11 10.16
N GLY A 156 -2.38 17.67 9.10
CA GLY A 156 -1.89 17.49 7.74
C GLY A 156 -2.86 17.95 6.66
N ILE A 157 -2.62 17.47 5.44
CA ILE A 157 -3.43 17.76 4.27
C ILE A 157 -4.08 16.45 3.83
N ARG A 158 -5.36 16.47 3.46
CA ARG A 158 -6.01 15.34 2.82
C ARG A 158 -6.82 15.77 1.61
N PHE A 159 -6.76 14.99 0.54
CA PHE A 159 -7.63 15.08 -0.60
C PHE A 159 -8.72 14.01 -0.47
N LEU A 160 -9.98 14.44 -0.32
CA LEU A 160 -11.14 13.57 -0.31
C LEU A 160 -11.73 13.52 -1.72
N SER A 161 -11.55 12.41 -2.41
CA SER A 161 -12.16 12.21 -3.72
C SER A 161 -13.59 11.68 -3.57
N VAL A 162 -14.43 11.95 -4.58
CA VAL A 162 -15.75 11.29 -4.71
C VAL A 162 -15.62 9.76 -4.75
N LYS A 163 -14.47 9.25 -5.20
CA LYS A 163 -14.13 7.83 -5.15
C LYS A 163 -13.09 7.60 -4.05
N GLU A 164 -13.44 6.86 -3.01
CA GLU A 164 -12.59 6.74 -1.80
C GLU A 164 -11.18 6.19 -2.09
N ASP A 165 -11.00 5.33 -3.09
CA ASP A 165 -9.72 4.78 -3.53
C ASP A 165 -8.76 5.83 -4.12
N HIS A 166 -9.29 6.99 -4.50
CA HIS A 166 -8.53 8.15 -4.98
C HIS A 166 -8.26 9.19 -3.89
N SER A 167 -8.77 9.00 -2.66
CA SER A 167 -8.45 9.86 -1.54
C SER A 167 -7.01 9.69 -1.09
N ARG A 168 -6.37 10.77 -0.65
CA ARG A 168 -4.95 10.79 -0.26
C ARG A 168 -4.78 11.65 0.99
N THR A 169 -3.89 11.24 1.87
CA THR A 169 -3.59 11.93 3.13
C THR A 169 -2.08 12.06 3.28
N TRP A 170 -1.64 13.25 3.67
CA TRP A 170 -0.26 13.59 3.94
C TRP A 170 -0.17 14.27 5.31
N LYS A 171 0.47 13.64 6.29
CA LYS A 171 0.75 14.33 7.56
C LYS A 171 1.87 15.33 7.35
N TYR A 172 1.85 16.45 8.09
CA TYR A 172 2.94 17.43 7.96
C TYR A 172 4.33 16.84 8.28
N SER A 173 4.40 15.89 9.21
CA SER A 173 5.63 15.16 9.52
C SER A 173 6.17 14.30 8.36
N GLU A 174 5.33 13.96 7.39
CA GLU A 174 5.66 13.15 6.22
C GLU A 174 6.05 14.04 5.01
N ILE A 175 5.68 15.32 5.02
CA ILE A 175 5.98 16.28 3.96
C ILE A 175 7.40 16.84 4.17
N ARG A 176 8.33 16.44 3.31
CA ARG A 176 9.74 16.89 3.36
C ARG A 176 10.06 18.08 2.44
N THR A 177 9.20 18.36 1.46
CA THR A 177 9.39 19.43 0.47
C THR A 177 8.01 19.88 0.00
N ILE A 178 7.83 21.19 -0.17
CA ILE A 178 6.61 21.84 -0.64
C ILE A 178 6.82 22.45 -2.03
#